data_AF-A0A0E0Q802-F1
#
_entry.id   AF-A0A0E0Q802-F1
#
_cell.length_a   1.000
_cell.length_b   1.000
_cell.length_c   1.000
_cell.angle_alpha   90.00
_cell.angle_beta   90.00
_cell.angle_gamma   90.00
#
_symmetry.space_group_name_H-M   'P 1'
#
loop_
_entity.id
_entity.type
_entity.pdbx_description
1 polymer ?
#
loop_
_entity_poly.entity_id
_entity_poly.type
_entity_poly.pdbx_seq_one_letter_code
_entity_poly.pdbx_strand_id
1 'polypeptide(L)'
;MAAAAAAAAAAGGLLHLGASRVPSRRPSAGAAPRLRGASCARGRQPRRRAPPPLAVAAAEEAYTGAETELLDALAGVQGRGRGEVESAVQALEALGGLPDPTNSSLIEGSWQLIFTTRPGSASPIQRTFVGVDSFKIFQEVYLRTDDPRVINVVKFSESIGELKVEAEATIEDGKRILFRFDQAAFNFKFLPFKVPYPVPFKLLGDEAKGWLDTTYLSQTGNIRISRGNKGTTFVLQKSADQRQLLLSAISAGTGVKEAIDDLTSSRQGIEADLNTLAGEWQLLWSSKTEDESWSFVASAGLKGVQIIKEDGQLKNLVRPFPGVSLNASGNICKNEDGNNFNLSINKGAIQAGGLQFPLDARGEFAMEILYIDNKIRISNINQHKLVHVRIANRT
;
A
#
# COMPACT_ATOMS: atom_id res chain seq x y z
N MET A 1 -9.64 23.76 20.36
CA MET A 1 -9.74 22.28 20.39
C MET A 1 -10.01 21.78 18.98
N ALA A 2 -9.16 21.06 18.24
CA ALA A 2 -7.99 20.27 18.63
C ALA A 2 -6.95 20.26 17.49
N ALA A 3 -5.86 21.03 17.67
CA ALA A 3 -4.88 21.51 16.69
C ALA A 3 -3.96 20.46 16.01
N ALA A 4 -4.47 19.30 15.59
CA ALA A 4 -3.73 18.36 14.74
C ALA A 4 -4.64 17.60 13.77
N ALA A 5 -5.96 17.77 13.92
CA ALA A 5 -6.88 17.73 12.78
C ALA A 5 -6.80 19.03 11.92
N ALA A 6 -5.97 20.02 12.30
CA ALA A 6 -5.99 21.38 11.78
C ALA A 6 -5.09 21.65 10.57
N ALA A 7 -4.13 20.79 10.22
CA ALA A 7 -3.22 21.04 9.09
C ALA A 7 -3.71 20.48 7.74
N ALA A 8 -4.67 19.54 7.73
CA ALA A 8 -5.14 18.88 6.50
C ALA A 8 -6.64 19.15 6.15
N ALA A 9 -7.40 19.84 7.00
CA ALA A 9 -8.85 20.01 6.83
C ALA A 9 -9.29 21.36 6.18
N ALA A 10 -8.38 22.21 5.70
CA ALA A 10 -8.68 23.60 5.33
C ALA A 10 -8.64 23.91 3.81
N ALA A 11 -9.20 23.06 2.94
CA ALA A 11 -9.28 23.38 1.50
C ALA A 11 -10.53 22.81 0.78
N GLY A 12 -11.71 22.93 1.39
CA GLY A 12 -12.98 22.60 0.75
C GLY A 12 -14.06 23.63 1.06
N GLY A 13 -14.19 24.67 0.22
CA GLY A 13 -15.26 25.67 0.31
C GLY A 13 -15.17 26.71 -0.81
N LEU A 14 -16.08 26.60 -1.78
CA LEU A 14 -16.24 27.42 -2.99
C LEU A 14 -16.20 28.93 -2.76
N LEU A 15 -15.54 29.66 -3.68
CA LEU A 15 -16.02 30.95 -4.18
C LEU A 15 -15.81 31.06 -5.70
N HIS A 16 -16.93 31.24 -6.40
CA HIS A 16 -17.04 31.68 -7.80
C HIS A 16 -16.55 33.13 -7.93
N LEU A 17 -15.93 33.47 -9.06
CA LEU A 17 -15.78 34.78 -9.76
C LEU A 17 -14.50 34.65 -10.62
N GLY A 18 -14.36 35.00 -11.89
CA GLY A 18 -15.12 35.70 -12.91
C GLY A 18 -14.10 35.97 -14.05
N ALA A 19 -14.51 35.86 -15.30
CA ALA A 19 -13.63 35.88 -16.48
C ALA A 19 -12.78 37.15 -16.63
N SER A 20 -11.55 37.04 -17.19
CA SER A 20 -10.97 38.05 -18.10
C SER A 20 -9.71 37.58 -18.86
N ARG A 21 -9.87 37.46 -20.19
CA ARG A 21 -9.03 37.90 -21.33
C ARG A 21 -7.48 37.98 -21.19
N VAL A 22 -6.80 37.05 -21.88
CA VAL A 22 -5.83 37.21 -23.02
C VAL A 22 -5.40 38.67 -23.31
N PRO A 23 -4.09 39.02 -23.54
CA PRO A 23 -3.38 38.49 -24.72
C PRO A 23 -1.86 38.21 -24.69
N SER A 24 -1.56 37.35 -25.67
CA SER A 24 -0.31 36.96 -26.32
C SER A 24 0.74 38.07 -26.55
N ARG A 25 2.02 37.68 -26.47
CA ARG A 25 3.11 38.22 -27.33
C ARG A 25 4.30 37.25 -27.41
N ARG A 26 4.57 36.72 -28.61
CA ARG A 26 5.92 36.33 -29.11
C ARG A 26 6.62 37.60 -29.59
N PRO A 27 7.97 37.70 -29.60
CA PRO A 27 8.83 37.24 -30.73
C PRO A 27 10.09 36.47 -30.26
N SER A 28 10.55 35.40 -30.91
CA SER A 28 11.44 35.30 -32.11
C SER A 28 12.93 35.62 -31.88
N ALA A 29 13.73 34.55 -31.97
CA ALA A 29 15.03 34.34 -32.62
C ALA A 29 16.08 35.46 -32.76
N GLY A 30 17.33 35.08 -32.45
CA GLY A 30 18.59 35.75 -32.79
C GLY A 30 19.52 35.77 -31.58
N ALA A 31 20.82 35.53 -31.64
CA ALA A 31 21.74 35.09 -32.67
C ALA A 31 22.98 34.57 -31.91
N ALA A 32 23.66 33.54 -32.42
CA ALA A 32 24.94 33.08 -31.88
C ALA A 32 26.09 33.99 -32.35
N PRO A 33 27.18 34.08 -31.58
CA PRO A 33 28.48 34.00 -32.21
C PRO A 33 29.49 33.10 -31.46
N ARG A 34 30.07 32.19 -32.26
CA ARG A 34 31.49 31.90 -32.50
C ARG A 34 32.49 31.88 -31.32
N LEU A 35 33.01 30.66 -31.15
CA LEU A 35 34.23 30.24 -30.46
C LEU A 35 35.51 30.95 -30.98
N ARG A 36 36.42 31.29 -30.06
CA ARG A 36 37.87 31.28 -30.25
C ARG A 36 38.58 31.29 -28.89
N GLY A 37 39.70 30.55 -28.79
CA GLY A 37 40.77 30.84 -27.84
C GLY A 37 41.10 29.72 -26.86
N ALA A 38 42.20 29.03 -27.11
CA ALA A 38 42.75 27.92 -26.35
C ALA A 38 43.46 28.35 -25.06
N SER A 39 43.58 27.43 -24.08
CA SER A 39 44.84 27.21 -23.37
C SER A 39 44.82 25.91 -22.58
N CYS A 40 45.92 25.16 -22.67
CA CYS A 40 46.20 23.92 -21.99
C CYS A 40 46.57 24.20 -20.53
N ALA A 41 45.94 23.52 -19.56
CA ALA A 41 46.45 23.42 -18.20
C ALA A 41 46.38 21.96 -17.72
N ARG A 42 47.54 21.46 -17.33
CA ARG A 42 47.78 20.13 -16.76
C ARG A 42 47.18 20.02 -15.35
N GLY A 43 46.60 18.86 -15.07
CA GLY A 43 46.72 18.21 -13.77
C GLY A 43 45.64 18.49 -12.74
N ARG A 44 44.73 17.52 -12.58
CA ARG A 44 44.40 16.86 -11.29
C ARG A 44 43.41 15.73 -11.54
N GLN A 45 43.76 14.52 -11.12
CA GLN A 45 42.88 13.36 -11.15
C GLN A 45 41.58 13.64 -10.36
N PRO A 46 40.40 13.30 -10.89
CA PRO A 46 39.19 13.34 -10.08
C PRO A 46 39.24 12.20 -9.06
N ARG A 47 39.32 12.55 -7.78
CA ARG A 47 39.02 11.63 -6.68
C ARG A 47 37.60 11.10 -6.92
N ARG A 48 37.48 9.80 -7.22
CA ARG A 48 36.21 9.10 -7.23
C ARG A 48 35.53 9.35 -5.88
N ARG A 49 34.47 10.16 -5.86
CA ARG A 49 33.53 10.18 -4.74
C ARG A 49 32.94 8.78 -4.67
N ALA A 50 33.18 8.11 -3.54
CA ALA A 50 32.45 6.90 -3.21
C ALA A 50 30.94 7.23 -3.26
N PRO A 51 30.10 6.40 -3.89
CA PRO A 51 28.66 6.53 -3.76
C PRO A 51 28.29 6.42 -2.26
N PRO A 52 27.22 7.11 -1.81
CA PRO A 52 26.71 6.91 -0.46
C PRO A 52 26.38 5.43 -0.28
N PRO A 53 26.58 4.84 0.91
CA PRO A 53 26.30 3.43 1.13
C PRO A 53 24.82 3.19 0.81
N LEU A 54 24.60 2.36 -0.21
CA LEU A 54 23.33 1.74 -0.50
C LEU A 54 22.79 1.14 0.80
N ALA A 55 21.50 1.37 1.03
CA ALA A 55 20.74 0.86 2.15
C ALA A 55 21.21 -0.55 2.51
N VAL A 56 21.66 -0.70 3.76
CA VAL A 56 21.93 -2.00 4.37
C VAL A 56 20.71 -2.86 4.07
N ALA A 57 20.91 -3.92 3.30
CA ALA A 57 19.91 -4.95 3.09
C ALA A 57 19.52 -5.45 4.48
N ALA A 58 18.38 -4.99 4.97
CA ALA A 58 17.77 -5.53 6.16
C ALA A 58 17.44 -6.98 5.83
N ALA A 59 18.12 -7.91 6.50
CA ALA A 59 17.67 -9.28 6.55
C ALA A 59 16.19 -9.26 6.96
N GLU A 60 15.31 -9.85 6.16
CA GLU A 60 13.90 -10.06 6.49
C GLU A 60 13.82 -11.00 7.70
N GLU A 61 14.00 -10.46 8.91
CA GLU A 61 13.60 -11.16 10.12
C GLU A 61 12.06 -11.13 10.16
N ALA A 62 11.48 -12.32 10.04
CA ALA A 62 10.05 -12.53 9.90
C ALA A 62 9.26 -11.89 11.03
N TYR A 63 8.09 -11.32 10.70
CA TYR A 63 7.13 -10.82 11.67
C TYR A 63 6.73 -11.93 12.65
N THR A 64 6.53 -11.57 13.92
CA THR A 64 5.98 -12.50 14.91
C THR A 64 4.54 -12.89 14.55
N GLY A 65 4.00 -13.95 15.18
CA GLY A 65 2.61 -14.36 14.95
C GLY A 65 1.61 -13.22 15.19
N ALA A 66 1.75 -12.50 16.31
CA ALA A 66 0.88 -11.37 16.64
C ALA A 66 1.05 -10.15 15.70
N GLU A 67 2.27 -9.90 15.21
CA GLU A 67 2.49 -8.87 14.19
C GLU A 67 1.86 -9.26 12.85
N THR A 68 1.93 -10.55 12.50
CA THR A 68 1.28 -11.09 11.30
C THR A 68 -0.24 -10.95 11.39
N GLU A 69 -0.84 -11.22 12.55
CA GLU A 69 -2.27 -11.00 12.80
C GLU A 69 -2.67 -9.54 12.62
N LEU A 70 -1.85 -8.58 13.08
CA LEU A 70 -2.08 -7.16 12.83
C LEU A 70 -2.06 -6.83 11.33
N LEU A 71 -1.06 -7.34 10.58
CA LEU A 71 -0.96 -7.13 9.13
C LEU A 71 -2.14 -7.77 8.38
N ASP A 72 -2.60 -8.93 8.83
CA ASP A 72 -3.77 -9.62 8.27
C ASP A 72 -5.06 -8.83 8.49
N ALA A 73 -5.23 -8.27 9.69
CA ALA A 73 -6.35 -7.38 10.01
C ALA A 73 -6.34 -6.14 9.11
N LEU A 74 -5.16 -5.56 8.85
CA LEU A 74 -4.98 -4.40 7.98
C LEU A 74 -5.33 -4.68 6.51
N ALA A 75 -5.03 -5.86 6.00
CA ALA A 75 -5.43 -6.29 4.66
C ALA A 75 -6.96 -6.41 4.50
N GLY A 76 -7.69 -6.62 5.60
CA GLY A 76 -9.15 -6.80 5.63
C GLY A 76 -10.00 -5.54 5.83
N VAL A 77 -9.41 -4.35 5.96
CA VAL A 77 -10.15 -3.12 6.28
C VAL A 77 -10.88 -2.56 5.04
N GLN A 78 -11.97 -3.23 4.64
CA GLN A 78 -13.02 -2.70 3.77
C GLN A 78 -14.31 -2.53 4.58
N GLY A 79 -14.30 -1.59 5.54
CA GLY A 79 -15.50 -1.14 6.26
C GLY A 79 -15.82 -1.85 7.59
N ARG A 80 -15.34 -3.08 7.85
CA ARG A 80 -15.52 -3.79 9.15
C ARG A 80 -14.23 -4.04 9.95
N GLY A 81 -13.05 -4.02 9.30
CA GLY A 81 -11.78 -4.44 9.90
C GLY A 81 -11.17 -3.50 10.95
N ARG A 82 -11.79 -2.34 11.26
CA ARG A 82 -11.23 -1.42 12.26
C ARG A 82 -11.20 -2.02 13.67
N GLY A 83 -12.23 -2.76 14.06
CA GLY A 83 -12.28 -3.43 15.35
C GLY A 83 -11.22 -4.53 15.48
N GLU A 84 -10.98 -5.29 14.40
CA GLU A 84 -9.94 -6.33 14.35
C GLU A 84 -8.53 -5.72 14.53
N VAL A 85 -8.25 -4.61 13.83
CA VAL A 85 -6.98 -3.90 13.97
C VAL A 85 -6.78 -3.36 15.39
N GLU A 86 -7.82 -2.76 15.99
CA GLU A 86 -7.73 -2.24 17.36
C GLU A 86 -7.49 -3.36 18.39
N SER A 87 -8.11 -4.53 18.22
CA SER A 87 -7.84 -5.72 19.05
C SER A 87 -6.42 -6.25 18.88
N ALA A 88 -5.92 -6.34 17.63
CA ALA A 88 -4.54 -6.78 17.37
C ALA A 88 -3.50 -5.81 17.95
N VAL A 89 -3.77 -4.50 17.88
CA VAL A 89 -2.95 -3.47 18.55
C VAL A 89 -2.91 -3.69 20.06
N GLN A 90 -4.05 -3.92 20.70
CA GLN A 90 -4.11 -4.17 22.15
C GLN A 90 -3.34 -5.45 22.53
N ALA A 91 -3.46 -6.51 21.73
CA ALA A 91 -2.72 -7.75 21.95
C ALA A 91 -1.20 -7.52 21.89
N LEU A 92 -0.71 -6.77 20.90
CA LEU A 92 0.72 -6.43 20.80
C LEU A 92 1.21 -5.55 21.95
N GLU A 93 0.42 -4.55 22.35
CA GLU A 93 0.75 -3.71 23.52
C GLU A 93 0.79 -4.53 24.81
N ALA A 94 -0.08 -5.54 24.96
CA ALA A 94 -0.11 -6.45 26.11
C ALA A 94 1.07 -7.44 26.13
N LEU A 95 1.48 -7.94 24.96
CA LEU A 95 2.67 -8.80 24.81
C LEU A 95 3.97 -8.05 25.15
N GLY A 96 3.99 -6.74 24.92
CA GLY A 96 5.14 -5.88 25.15
C GLY A 96 6.14 -5.93 24.00
N GLY A 97 6.51 -4.74 23.50
CA GLY A 97 7.58 -4.59 22.52
C GLY A 97 8.96 -4.49 23.17
N LEU A 98 9.93 -3.95 22.43
CA LEU A 98 11.25 -3.61 22.95
C LEU A 98 11.14 -2.67 24.17
N PRO A 99 11.84 -2.95 25.28
CA PRO A 99 11.89 -2.03 26.41
C PRO A 99 12.67 -0.76 26.01
N ASP A 100 12.24 0.38 26.54
CA ASP A 100 12.87 1.68 26.27
C ASP A 100 13.07 1.98 24.76
N PRO A 101 11.99 1.95 23.96
CA PRO A 101 12.08 2.09 22.51
C PRO A 101 12.74 3.40 22.05
N THR A 102 12.62 4.50 22.78
CA THR A 102 13.22 5.79 22.37
C THR A 102 14.74 5.80 22.46
N ASN A 103 15.33 4.96 23.32
CA ASN A 103 16.79 4.80 23.41
C ASN A 103 17.35 3.70 22.51
N SER A 104 16.51 3.02 21.73
CA SER A 104 16.93 2.02 20.75
C SER A 104 17.31 2.68 19.41
N SER A 105 18.30 2.13 18.71
CA SER A 105 18.57 2.50 17.31
C SER A 105 17.42 2.08 16.37
N LEU A 106 16.62 1.09 16.78
CA LEU A 106 15.51 0.57 15.98
C LEU A 106 14.36 1.56 15.83
N ILE A 107 14.26 2.62 16.65
CA ILE A 107 13.23 3.65 16.45
C ILE A 107 13.54 4.60 15.29
N GLU A 108 14.81 4.69 14.86
CA GLU A 108 15.24 5.67 13.87
C GLU A 108 14.87 5.29 12.44
N GLY A 109 14.71 6.31 11.59
CA GLY A 109 14.48 6.14 10.16
C GLY A 109 13.05 6.46 9.74
N SER A 110 12.68 6.03 8.53
CA SER A 110 11.41 6.36 7.89
C SER A 110 10.36 5.29 8.16
N TRP A 111 9.23 5.70 8.71
CA TRP A 111 8.11 4.84 9.07
C TRP A 111 6.88 5.18 8.24
N GLN A 112 6.38 4.26 7.43
CA GLN A 112 5.13 4.44 6.69
C GLN A 112 3.94 4.25 7.63
N LEU A 113 2.99 5.18 7.61
CA LEU A 113 1.71 5.05 8.31
C LEU A 113 0.81 4.05 7.58
N ILE A 114 0.47 2.94 8.24
CA ILE A 114 -0.40 1.89 7.69
C ILE A 114 -1.79 1.88 8.33
N PHE A 115 -1.95 2.45 9.53
CA PHE A 115 -3.27 2.66 10.14
C PHE A 115 -3.31 3.81 11.17
N THR A 116 -4.48 4.44 11.30
CA THR A 116 -4.76 5.37 12.39
C THR A 116 -6.23 5.38 12.80
N THR A 117 -6.50 5.70 14.08
CA THR A 117 -7.87 5.86 14.59
C THR A 117 -8.54 7.19 14.19
N ARG A 118 -7.80 8.15 13.63
CA ARG A 118 -8.33 9.41 13.09
C ARG A 118 -8.05 9.55 11.59
N PRO A 119 -9.00 9.15 10.71
CA PRO A 119 -8.75 9.10 9.27
C PRO A 119 -8.45 10.47 8.65
N GLY A 120 -8.87 11.58 9.28
CA GLY A 120 -8.52 12.95 8.86
C GLY A 120 -7.03 13.32 8.96
N SER A 121 -6.19 12.43 9.50
CA SER A 121 -4.72 12.56 9.59
C SER A 121 -3.95 11.40 8.93
N ALA A 122 -4.64 10.46 8.26
CA ALA A 122 -4.01 9.34 7.55
C ALA A 122 -4.12 9.45 6.04
N SER A 123 -3.18 8.79 5.37
CA SER A 123 -3.32 8.41 3.98
C SER A 123 -4.58 7.55 3.85
N PRO A 124 -5.47 7.87 2.91
CA PRO A 124 -6.41 6.91 2.38
C PRO A 124 -5.63 5.85 1.58
N ILE A 125 -5.05 4.84 2.25
CA ILE A 125 -4.71 3.57 1.59
C ILE A 125 -6.00 2.82 1.15
N GLN A 126 -7.16 3.45 1.34
CA GLN A 126 -8.49 2.92 1.07
C GLN A 126 -9.34 3.92 0.28
N ARG A 127 -8.87 4.35 -0.89
CA ARG A 127 -9.83 4.54 -1.99
C ARG A 127 -9.76 3.30 -2.85
N THR A 128 -10.74 2.43 -2.62
CA THR A 128 -11.23 1.40 -3.52
C THR A 128 -10.70 1.58 -4.93
N PHE A 129 -9.86 0.66 -5.37
CA PHE A 129 -9.67 0.23 -6.76
C PHE A 129 -10.34 1.15 -7.80
N VAL A 130 -9.70 2.27 -8.16
CA VAL A 130 -9.86 3.04 -9.41
C VAL A 130 -8.90 4.24 -9.39
N GLY A 131 -7.65 4.00 -9.82
CA GLY A 131 -6.79 4.97 -10.52
C GLY A 131 -6.63 6.39 -9.96
N VAL A 132 -5.87 6.57 -8.89
CA VAL A 132 -4.93 7.69 -8.68
C VAL A 132 -3.84 7.21 -7.71
N ASP A 133 -2.57 7.61 -7.89
CA ASP A 133 -1.49 7.35 -6.91
C ASP A 133 -1.96 7.77 -5.51
N SER A 134 -2.15 6.80 -4.61
CA SER A 134 -2.55 7.07 -3.23
C SER A 134 -1.44 7.84 -2.52
N PHE A 135 -1.76 8.95 -1.86
CA PHE A 135 -0.83 9.68 -1.00
C PHE A 135 -0.17 8.69 -0.01
N LYS A 136 1.15 8.68 0.15
CA LYS A 136 1.81 7.87 1.19
C LYS A 136 2.23 8.79 2.33
N ILE A 137 1.89 8.43 3.57
CA ILE A 137 2.29 9.19 4.75
C ILE A 137 3.43 8.46 5.44
N PHE A 138 4.50 9.19 5.74
CA PHE A 138 5.63 8.72 6.52
C PHE A 138 5.86 9.60 7.74
N GLN A 139 6.46 9.01 8.75
CA GLN A 139 7.05 9.70 9.87
C GLN A 139 8.52 9.29 9.96
N GLU A 140 9.42 10.24 9.72
CA GLU A 140 10.85 10.04 9.93
C GLU A 140 11.17 10.42 11.38
N VAL A 141 11.91 9.58 12.08
CA VAL A 141 12.32 9.81 13.48
C VAL A 141 13.83 9.70 13.60
N TYR A 142 14.45 10.73 14.16
CA TYR A 142 15.89 10.81 14.40
C TYR A 142 16.09 11.42 15.79
N LEU A 143 16.36 10.59 16.79
CA LEU A 143 16.47 11.02 18.20
C LEU A 143 17.93 11.09 18.68
N ARG A 144 18.86 10.48 17.94
CA ARG A 144 20.25 10.24 18.33
C ARG A 144 21.22 11.09 17.51
N THR A 145 20.78 12.27 17.11
CA THR A 145 21.58 13.26 16.36
C THR A 145 21.74 14.54 17.17
N ASP A 146 22.61 15.44 16.75
CA ASP A 146 22.79 16.75 17.41
C ASP A 146 21.55 17.67 17.28
N ASP A 147 20.64 17.36 16.34
CA ASP A 147 19.36 18.06 16.13
C ASP A 147 18.23 17.01 16.03
N PRO A 148 17.77 16.46 17.18
CA PRO A 148 16.74 15.43 17.19
C PRO A 148 15.43 15.93 16.57
N ARG A 149 14.86 15.14 15.65
CA ARG A 149 13.66 15.53 14.89
C ARG A 149 12.65 14.40 14.71
N VAL A 150 11.38 14.80 14.67
CA VAL A 150 10.27 14.03 14.12
C VAL A 150 9.76 14.76 12.90
N ILE A 151 9.74 14.09 11.75
CA ILE A 151 9.37 14.69 10.46
C ILE A 151 8.18 13.94 9.89
N ASN A 152 7.05 14.62 9.71
CA ASN A 152 5.91 14.07 9.01
C ASN A 152 6.01 14.40 7.53
N VAL A 153 5.93 13.37 6.68
CA VAL A 153 6.05 13.50 5.23
C VAL A 153 4.78 12.99 4.57
N VAL A 154 4.12 13.83 3.79
CA VAL A 154 3.01 13.44 2.91
C VAL A 154 3.53 13.40 1.48
N LYS A 155 3.77 12.20 0.94
CA LYS A 155 4.16 12.02 -0.46
C LYS A 155 2.93 12.01 -1.34
N PHE A 156 2.89 12.93 -2.30
CA PHE A 156 1.78 13.06 -3.25
C PHE A 156 1.85 11.98 -4.32
N SER A 157 3.02 11.87 -4.96
CA SER A 157 3.40 10.80 -5.87
C SER A 157 4.89 10.96 -6.17
N GLU A 158 5.49 9.97 -6.83
CA GLU A 158 6.88 10.05 -7.28
C GLU A 158 7.10 11.17 -8.33
N SER A 159 6.05 11.55 -9.06
CA SER A 159 6.10 12.58 -10.11
C SER A 159 5.77 14.00 -9.62
N ILE A 160 4.99 14.14 -8.54
CA ILE A 160 4.55 15.43 -8.02
C ILE A 160 5.51 15.95 -6.95
N GLY A 161 5.82 15.12 -5.95
CA GLY A 161 6.63 15.53 -4.80
C GLY A 161 5.95 15.27 -3.45
N GLU A 162 6.28 16.08 -2.45
CA GLU A 162 5.93 15.82 -1.05
C GLU A 162 5.75 17.11 -0.22
N LEU A 163 4.99 17.03 0.87
CA LEU A 163 4.98 18.01 1.96
C LEU A 163 5.78 17.44 3.13
N LYS A 164 6.77 18.17 3.61
CA LYS A 164 7.53 17.86 4.83
C LYS A 164 7.18 18.84 5.93
N VAL A 165 6.85 18.33 7.11
CA VAL A 165 6.59 19.10 8.33
C VAL A 165 7.55 18.57 9.40
N GLU A 166 8.48 19.40 9.83
CA GLU A 166 9.55 19.04 10.75
C GLU A 166 9.24 19.59 12.15
N ALA A 167 9.63 18.81 13.16
CA ALA A 167 9.53 19.20 14.55
C ALA A 167 10.83 18.83 15.27
N GLU A 168 11.35 19.79 16.04
CA GLU A 168 12.38 19.53 17.04
C GLU A 168 11.82 18.57 18.08
N ALA A 169 12.62 17.58 18.48
CA ALA A 169 12.18 16.48 19.34
C ALA A 169 13.07 16.34 20.59
N THR A 170 12.49 15.84 21.67
CA THR A 170 13.22 15.47 22.89
C THR A 170 12.61 14.24 23.51
N ILE A 171 13.43 13.36 24.08
CA ILE A 171 12.97 12.18 24.82
C ILE A 171 12.57 12.65 26.24
N GLU A 172 11.32 12.43 26.66
CA GLU A 172 10.85 12.69 28.03
C GLU A 172 11.09 11.48 28.93
N ASP A 173 10.67 10.32 28.46
CA ASP A 173 10.90 9.03 29.10
C ASP A 173 11.22 7.99 28.03
N GLY A 174 11.60 6.79 28.43
CA GLY A 174 11.98 5.72 27.50
C GLY A 174 10.92 5.33 26.45
N LYS A 175 9.72 5.92 26.49
CA LYS A 175 8.63 5.72 25.52
C LYS A 175 8.20 7.02 24.85
N ARG A 176 8.24 8.15 25.54
CA ARG A 176 7.65 9.41 25.12
C ARG A 176 8.65 10.32 24.40
N ILE A 177 8.24 10.74 23.22
CA ILE A 177 8.89 11.78 22.43
C ILE A 177 8.04 13.05 22.51
N LEU A 178 8.58 14.11 23.09
CA LEU A 178 8.02 15.45 22.97
C LEU A 178 8.50 16.05 21.65
N PHE A 179 7.64 16.83 20.99
CA PHE A 179 8.01 17.50 19.76
C PHE A 179 7.40 18.90 19.67
N ARG A 180 8.06 19.79 18.92
CA ARG A 180 7.57 21.14 18.59
C ARG A 180 7.79 21.42 17.11
N PHE A 181 6.70 21.58 16.36
CA PHE A 181 6.80 21.95 14.94
C PHE A 181 7.46 23.31 14.76
N ASP A 182 8.45 23.38 13.89
CA ASP A 182 9.25 24.58 13.65
C ASP A 182 9.39 24.92 12.15
N GLN A 183 9.26 23.92 11.27
CA GLN A 183 9.46 24.08 9.83
C GLN A 183 8.47 23.25 9.01
N ALA A 184 8.08 23.76 7.84
CA ALA A 184 7.37 22.98 6.85
C ALA A 184 7.59 23.53 5.44
N ALA A 185 7.67 22.64 4.45
CA ALA A 185 7.85 23.01 3.05
C ALA A 185 7.27 21.95 2.11
N PHE A 186 6.76 22.41 0.98
CA PHE A 186 6.52 21.57 -0.18
C PHE A 186 7.81 21.40 -0.97
N ASN A 187 8.08 20.17 -1.37
CA ASN A 187 9.15 19.78 -2.25
C ASN A 187 8.53 19.19 -3.52
N PHE A 188 8.38 20.01 -4.55
CA PHE A 188 7.81 19.62 -5.84
C PHE A 188 8.91 19.15 -6.79
N LYS A 189 8.74 17.97 -7.40
CA LYS A 189 9.74 17.40 -8.33
C LYS A 189 9.94 18.23 -9.60
N PHE A 190 8.93 19.01 -9.97
CA PHE A 190 8.94 19.88 -11.14
C PHE A 190 9.49 21.30 -10.85
N LEU A 191 9.86 21.62 -9.61
CA LEU A 191 10.47 22.90 -9.24
C LEU A 191 11.91 22.70 -8.75
N PRO A 192 12.85 23.62 -9.07
CA PRO A 192 14.22 23.55 -8.59
C PRO A 192 14.39 24.07 -7.15
N PHE A 193 13.32 24.48 -6.48
CA PHE A 193 13.33 25.04 -5.12
C PHE A 193 12.16 24.51 -4.28
N LYS A 194 12.33 24.55 -2.95
CA LYS A 194 11.27 24.22 -1.98
C LYS A 194 10.33 25.42 -1.80
N VAL A 195 9.03 25.16 -1.69
CA VAL A 195 8.02 26.18 -1.41
C VAL A 195 7.68 26.14 0.09
N PRO A 196 7.97 27.20 0.88
CA PRO A 196 7.63 27.21 2.31
C PRO A 196 6.13 27.02 2.53
N TYR A 197 5.76 26.22 3.53
CA TYR A 197 4.37 26.07 3.93
C TYR A 197 3.95 27.29 4.76
N PRO A 198 2.84 27.98 4.46
CA PRO A 198 2.50 29.27 5.06
C PRO A 198 1.89 29.10 6.47
N VAL A 199 2.62 28.45 7.38
CA VAL A 199 2.25 28.32 8.79
C VAL A 199 3.27 29.05 9.67
N PRO A 200 2.82 30.04 10.45
CA PRO A 200 3.72 30.79 11.33
C PRO A 200 3.96 30.02 12.63
N PHE A 201 4.76 28.96 12.59
CA PHE A 201 5.01 28.10 13.76
C PHE A 201 5.44 28.86 15.02
N LYS A 202 6.20 29.95 14.84
CA LYS A 202 6.63 30.85 15.94
C LYS A 202 5.47 31.54 16.66
N LEU A 203 4.33 31.73 16.01
CA LEU A 203 3.13 32.37 16.58
C LEU A 203 2.16 31.36 17.21
N LEU A 204 2.34 30.05 16.96
CA LEU A 204 1.44 29.01 17.46
C LEU A 204 1.69 28.64 18.93
N GLY A 205 2.82 29.04 19.52
CA GLY A 205 3.14 28.76 20.92
C GLY A 205 2.99 27.29 21.28
N ASP A 206 2.13 26.99 22.25
CA ASP A 206 1.87 25.63 22.71
C ASP A 206 1.07 24.77 21.72
N GLU A 207 0.39 25.37 20.74
CA GLU A 207 -0.34 24.62 19.71
C GLU A 207 0.58 23.86 18.75
N ALA A 208 1.83 24.32 18.61
CA ALA A 208 2.87 23.63 17.84
C ALA A 208 3.51 22.45 18.60
N LYS A 209 3.21 22.31 19.89
CA LYS A 209 3.77 21.26 20.75
C LYS A 209 2.88 20.01 20.77
N GLY A 210 3.51 18.86 20.91
CA GLY A 210 2.80 17.60 21.12
C GLY A 210 3.71 16.53 21.67
N TRP A 211 3.15 15.34 21.86
CA TRP A 211 3.88 14.16 22.29
C TRP A 211 3.42 12.92 21.54
N LEU A 212 4.32 11.95 21.42
CA LEU A 212 4.10 10.60 20.92
C LEU A 212 4.64 9.59 21.93
N ASP A 213 3.78 8.73 22.43
CA ASP A 213 4.18 7.58 23.24
C ASP A 213 4.38 6.39 22.32
N THR A 214 5.59 5.84 22.27
CA THR A 214 5.85 4.58 21.58
C THR A 214 5.45 3.44 22.51
N THR A 215 4.25 2.89 22.31
CA THR A 215 3.68 1.83 23.15
C THR A 215 4.09 0.44 22.71
N TYR A 216 4.51 0.30 21.45
CA TYR A 216 5.10 -0.92 20.93
C TYR A 216 6.16 -0.58 19.88
N LEU A 217 7.31 -1.23 19.96
CA LEU A 217 8.32 -1.29 18.91
C LEU A 217 8.71 -2.75 18.77
N SER A 218 8.63 -3.30 17.56
CA SER A 218 9.00 -4.70 17.35
C SER A 218 10.48 -4.92 17.66
N GLN A 219 10.82 -6.15 18.05
CA GLN A 219 12.21 -6.54 18.32
C GLN A 219 13.11 -6.38 17.08
N THR A 220 12.52 -6.52 15.90
CA THR A 220 13.16 -6.35 14.59
C THR A 220 13.18 -4.89 14.11
N GLY A 221 12.40 -3.99 14.74
CA GLY A 221 12.25 -2.59 14.31
C GLY A 221 11.41 -2.40 13.04
N ASN A 222 10.58 -3.38 12.66
CA ASN A 222 9.72 -3.34 11.48
C ASN A 222 8.32 -2.78 11.75
N ILE A 223 7.77 -2.94 12.96
CA ILE A 223 6.46 -2.39 13.37
C ILE A 223 6.62 -1.46 14.57
N ARG A 224 5.92 -0.33 14.54
CA ARG A 224 5.82 0.60 15.65
C ARG A 224 4.38 1.04 15.86
N ILE A 225 3.94 1.02 17.11
CA ILE A 225 2.66 1.56 17.54
C ILE A 225 2.94 2.78 18.41
N SER A 226 2.32 3.89 18.06
CA SER A 226 2.43 5.13 18.82
C SER A 226 1.07 5.71 19.17
N ARG A 227 0.98 6.33 20.35
CA ARG A 227 -0.20 7.08 20.81
C ARG A 227 0.14 8.56 20.83
N GLY A 228 -0.66 9.38 20.16
CA GLY A 228 -0.47 10.83 20.15
C GLY A 228 -1.28 11.55 21.23
N ASN A 229 -0.91 12.80 21.51
CA ASN A 229 -1.55 13.70 22.49
C ASN A 229 -3.07 13.91 22.39
N LYS A 230 -3.70 13.42 21.32
CA LYS A 230 -5.16 13.49 21.10
C LYS A 230 -5.83 12.11 21.19
N GLY A 231 -5.17 11.12 21.77
CA GLY A 231 -5.67 9.74 21.81
C GLY A 231 -5.68 9.06 20.44
N THR A 232 -4.91 9.58 19.48
CA THR A 232 -4.78 8.98 18.15
C THR A 232 -3.80 7.82 18.22
N THR A 233 -4.18 6.65 17.71
CA THR A 233 -3.26 5.53 17.50
C THR A 233 -2.66 5.65 16.11
N PHE A 234 -1.36 5.39 16.01
CA PHE A 234 -0.65 5.27 14.75
C PHE A 234 0.02 3.91 14.73
N VAL A 235 -0.27 3.12 13.70
CA VAL A 235 0.47 1.90 13.39
C VAL A 235 1.35 2.23 12.21
N LEU A 236 2.66 2.07 12.38
CA LEU A 236 3.65 2.38 11.37
C LEU A 236 4.57 1.19 11.09
N GLN A 237 5.10 1.16 9.88
CA GLN A 237 5.93 0.08 9.37
C GLN A 237 7.12 0.65 8.59
N LYS A 238 8.34 0.12 8.80
CA LYS A 238 9.54 0.58 8.07
C LYS A 238 9.62 0.02 6.66
N SER A 239 9.42 -1.28 6.53
CA SER A 239 9.49 -2.01 5.27
C SER A 239 8.12 -2.63 4.98
N ALA A 240 7.57 -2.33 3.81
CA ALA A 240 6.34 -2.97 3.38
C ALA A 240 6.56 -4.48 3.25
N ASP A 241 5.57 -5.27 3.69
CA ASP A 241 5.63 -6.71 3.47
C ASP A 241 5.30 -7.06 2.01
N GLN A 242 5.70 -8.26 1.57
CA GLN A 242 5.57 -8.69 0.18
C GLN A 242 4.12 -8.64 -0.35
N ARG A 243 3.10 -8.83 0.51
CA ARG A 243 1.70 -8.70 0.08
C ARG A 243 1.35 -7.26 -0.24
N GLN A 244 1.80 -6.31 0.59
CA GLN A 244 1.61 -4.89 0.34
C GLN A 244 2.33 -4.44 -0.94
N LEU A 245 3.53 -4.98 -1.20
CA LEU A 245 4.27 -4.74 -2.44
C LEU A 245 3.48 -5.23 -3.66
N LEU A 246 2.93 -6.45 -3.60
CA LEU A 246 2.06 -7.00 -4.64
C LEU A 246 0.83 -6.13 -4.88
N LEU A 247 0.10 -5.76 -3.83
CA LEU A 247 -1.09 -4.92 -3.96
C LEU A 247 -0.74 -3.53 -4.52
N SER A 248 0.40 -2.95 -4.12
CA SER A 248 0.91 -1.70 -4.68
C SER A 248 1.25 -1.82 -6.17
N ALA A 249 1.90 -2.91 -6.58
CA ALA A 249 2.23 -3.17 -7.98
C ALA A 249 0.96 -3.29 -8.83
N ILE A 250 -0.06 -4.00 -8.33
CA ILE A 250 -1.36 -4.15 -9.00
C ILE A 250 -2.04 -2.78 -9.14
N SER A 251 -2.06 -1.98 -8.08
CA SER A 251 -2.65 -0.64 -8.13
C SER A 251 -1.92 0.29 -9.10
N ALA A 252 -0.60 0.17 -9.22
CA ALA A 252 0.21 0.95 -10.14
C ALA A 252 0.13 0.46 -11.59
N GLY A 253 -0.39 -0.77 -11.81
CA GLY A 253 -0.45 -1.41 -13.12
C GLY A 253 0.92 -1.80 -13.69
N THR A 254 1.97 -1.86 -12.87
CA THR A 254 3.35 -2.16 -13.29
C THR A 254 4.08 -2.98 -12.23
N GLY A 255 5.02 -3.83 -12.65
CA GLY A 255 5.83 -4.65 -11.73
C GLY A 255 5.10 -5.81 -11.05
N VAL A 256 3.90 -6.19 -11.54
CA VAL A 256 3.04 -7.18 -10.85
C VAL A 256 3.63 -8.58 -10.90
N LYS A 257 4.25 -8.97 -12.03
CA LYS A 257 4.80 -10.33 -12.19
C LYS A 257 5.99 -10.55 -11.26
N GLU A 258 6.86 -9.54 -11.17
CA GLU A 258 8.01 -9.50 -10.28
C GLU A 258 7.55 -9.61 -8.82
N ALA A 259 6.54 -8.83 -8.41
CA ALA A 259 5.99 -8.90 -7.05
C ALA A 259 5.34 -10.26 -6.71
N ILE A 260 4.74 -10.94 -7.70
CA ILE A 260 4.25 -12.32 -7.54
C ILE A 260 5.42 -13.27 -7.33
N ASP A 261 6.46 -13.16 -8.13
CA ASP A 261 7.62 -14.06 -8.07
C ASP A 261 8.38 -13.90 -6.75
N ASP A 262 8.52 -12.67 -6.25
CA ASP A 262 9.12 -12.38 -4.94
C ASP A 262 8.31 -13.00 -3.80
N LEU A 263 6.98 -12.81 -3.80
CA LEU A 263 6.09 -13.34 -2.75
C LEU A 263 6.04 -14.88 -2.74
N THR A 264 5.96 -15.50 -3.92
CA THR A 264 5.88 -16.96 -4.06
C THR A 264 7.22 -17.64 -3.73
N SER A 265 8.36 -16.99 -4.02
CA SER A 265 9.68 -17.53 -3.70
C SER A 265 10.00 -17.52 -2.21
N SER A 266 9.54 -16.49 -1.47
CA SER A 266 9.79 -16.36 -0.03
C SER A 266 8.91 -17.28 0.83
N ARG A 267 7.72 -17.64 0.33
CA ARG A 267 6.70 -18.41 1.08
C ARG A 267 6.52 -19.83 0.54
N GLN A 268 7.60 -20.48 0.10
CA GLN A 268 7.57 -21.87 -0.37
C GLN A 268 7.05 -22.82 0.73
N GLY A 269 6.15 -23.74 0.37
CA GLY A 269 5.70 -24.83 1.25
C GLY A 269 4.31 -24.69 1.87
N ILE A 270 3.49 -23.71 1.47
CA ILE A 270 2.07 -23.67 1.88
C ILE A 270 1.32 -24.73 1.08
N GLU A 271 0.90 -25.81 1.75
CA GLU A 271 0.03 -26.82 1.15
C GLU A 271 -1.41 -26.29 1.06
N ALA A 272 -1.94 -26.23 -0.16
CA ALA A 272 -3.32 -25.87 -0.41
C ALA A 272 -4.21 -27.12 -0.37
N ASP A 273 -5.42 -26.95 0.13
CA ASP A 273 -6.48 -27.95 0.16
C ASP A 273 -7.84 -27.29 -0.12
N LEU A 274 -8.90 -28.09 -0.21
CA LEU A 274 -10.24 -27.55 -0.45
C LEU A 274 -10.71 -26.62 0.68
N ASN A 275 -10.29 -26.86 1.92
CA ASN A 275 -10.69 -26.04 3.06
C ASN A 275 -10.05 -24.65 3.02
N THR A 276 -8.78 -24.56 2.63
CA THR A 276 -8.05 -23.30 2.44
C THR A 276 -8.60 -22.52 1.23
N LEU A 277 -9.01 -23.22 0.17
CA LEU A 277 -9.64 -22.60 -1.00
C LEU A 277 -11.10 -22.19 -0.80
N ALA A 278 -11.85 -22.86 0.08
CA ALA A 278 -13.26 -22.57 0.31
C ALA A 278 -13.47 -21.11 0.73
N GLY A 279 -14.38 -20.40 0.03
CA GLY A 279 -14.70 -18.99 0.25
C GLY A 279 -15.06 -18.25 -1.04
N GLU A 280 -15.34 -16.95 -0.90
CA GLU A 280 -15.59 -16.04 -2.01
C GLU A 280 -14.35 -15.20 -2.34
N TRP A 281 -13.91 -15.25 -3.59
CA TRP A 281 -12.66 -14.68 -4.07
C TRP A 281 -12.92 -13.68 -5.20
N GLN A 282 -12.62 -12.39 -4.96
CA GLN A 282 -12.60 -11.36 -6.00
C GLN A 282 -11.31 -11.48 -6.79
N LEU A 283 -11.40 -11.59 -8.12
CA LEU A 283 -10.22 -11.41 -8.96
C LEU A 283 -9.75 -9.95 -8.90
N LEU A 284 -8.47 -9.76 -8.60
CA LEU A 284 -7.81 -8.47 -8.50
C LEU A 284 -6.93 -8.17 -9.72
N TRP A 285 -6.26 -9.20 -10.24
CA TRP A 285 -5.35 -9.08 -11.38
C TRP A 285 -5.23 -10.39 -12.16
N SER A 286 -5.01 -10.30 -13.47
CA SER A 286 -4.72 -11.42 -14.36
C SER A 286 -3.54 -11.08 -15.27
N SER A 287 -2.67 -12.07 -15.52
CA SER A 287 -1.56 -11.93 -16.46
C SER A 287 -1.99 -11.94 -17.92
N LYS A 288 -3.26 -12.23 -18.21
CA LYS A 288 -3.80 -12.34 -19.56
C LYS A 288 -4.47 -11.04 -19.98
N THR A 289 -4.18 -10.59 -21.20
CA THR A 289 -4.76 -9.38 -21.81
C THR A 289 -5.89 -9.74 -22.79
N GLU A 290 -6.76 -8.77 -23.04
CA GLU A 290 -8.15 -8.91 -23.46
C GLU A 290 -8.36 -9.35 -24.92
N ASP A 291 -8.43 -10.66 -25.18
CA ASP A 291 -8.90 -11.20 -26.49
C ASP A 291 -9.72 -12.50 -26.35
N GLU A 292 -10.13 -12.87 -25.14
CA GLU A 292 -10.86 -14.12 -24.89
C GLU A 292 -12.37 -13.97 -24.97
N SER A 293 -13.05 -15.03 -25.43
CA SER A 293 -14.51 -15.08 -25.44
C SER A 293 -15.07 -14.96 -24.01
N TRP A 294 -16.22 -14.30 -23.86
CA TRP A 294 -16.90 -14.18 -22.56
C TRP A 294 -17.24 -15.54 -21.94
N SER A 295 -17.47 -16.56 -22.77
CA SER A 295 -17.60 -17.96 -22.35
C SER A 295 -16.33 -18.46 -21.64
N PHE A 296 -15.16 -18.27 -22.24
CA PHE A 296 -13.88 -18.67 -21.67
C PHE A 296 -13.54 -17.85 -20.42
N VAL A 297 -13.79 -16.54 -20.45
CA VAL A 297 -13.59 -15.66 -19.28
C VAL A 297 -14.41 -16.14 -18.09
N ALA A 298 -15.67 -16.51 -18.31
CA ALA A 298 -16.55 -17.02 -17.27
C ALA A 298 -16.11 -18.41 -16.78
N SER A 299 -15.77 -19.34 -17.68
CA SER A 299 -15.39 -20.71 -17.30
C SER A 299 -14.04 -20.77 -16.57
N ALA A 300 -13.03 -20.06 -17.05
CA ALA A 300 -11.70 -20.01 -16.43
C ALA A 300 -11.63 -19.07 -15.21
N GLY A 301 -12.69 -18.31 -14.91
CA GLY A 301 -12.71 -17.39 -13.77
C GLY A 301 -11.78 -16.18 -13.94
N LEU A 302 -11.61 -15.69 -15.17
CA LEU A 302 -10.66 -14.62 -15.51
C LEU A 302 -11.18 -13.21 -15.27
N LYS A 303 -12.43 -13.07 -14.78
CA LYS A 303 -13.02 -11.81 -14.29
C LYS A 303 -13.99 -12.11 -13.14
N GLY A 304 -14.29 -11.11 -12.33
CA GLY A 304 -15.37 -11.18 -11.33
C GLY A 304 -15.02 -11.99 -10.07
N VAL A 305 -16.01 -12.70 -9.53
CA VAL A 305 -15.93 -13.44 -8.27
C VAL A 305 -15.90 -14.94 -8.54
N GLN A 306 -15.02 -15.65 -7.85
CA GLN A 306 -14.98 -17.11 -7.81
C GLN A 306 -15.40 -17.58 -6.41
N ILE A 307 -16.36 -18.48 -6.36
CA ILE A 307 -16.91 -19.06 -5.13
C ILE A 307 -16.53 -20.53 -5.11
N ILE A 308 -15.82 -20.95 -4.06
CA ILE A 308 -15.41 -22.34 -3.84
C ILE A 308 -16.04 -22.79 -2.53
N LYS A 309 -16.67 -23.96 -2.54
CA LYS A 309 -17.20 -24.59 -1.33
C LYS A 309 -16.30 -25.72 -0.86
N GLU A 310 -16.42 -26.08 0.41
CA GLU A 310 -15.65 -27.18 1.03
C GLU A 310 -15.95 -28.54 0.38
N ASP A 311 -17.15 -28.72 -0.16
CA ASP A 311 -17.57 -29.92 -0.90
C ASP A 311 -17.03 -29.98 -2.34
N GLY A 312 -16.20 -29.02 -2.75
CA GLY A 312 -15.60 -28.94 -4.08
C GLY A 312 -16.51 -28.29 -5.13
N GLN A 313 -17.69 -27.75 -4.78
CA GLN A 313 -18.47 -26.98 -5.74
C GLN A 313 -17.79 -25.65 -6.08
N LEU A 314 -17.75 -25.33 -7.37
CA LEU A 314 -17.14 -24.11 -7.91
C LEU A 314 -18.17 -23.29 -8.68
N LYS A 315 -18.18 -21.97 -8.46
CA LYS A 315 -18.96 -21.03 -9.27
C LYS A 315 -18.16 -19.77 -9.59
N ASN A 316 -18.06 -19.44 -10.87
CA ASN A 316 -17.55 -18.16 -11.34
C ASN A 316 -18.72 -17.23 -11.70
N LEU A 317 -18.61 -15.97 -11.30
CA LEU A 317 -19.64 -14.95 -11.48
C LEU A 317 -19.00 -13.65 -12.01
N VAL A 318 -19.38 -13.27 -13.22
CA VAL A 318 -18.90 -12.07 -13.90
C VAL A 318 -20.06 -11.11 -14.10
N ARG A 319 -19.88 -9.82 -13.81
CA ARG A 319 -20.88 -8.77 -14.04
C ARG A 319 -20.28 -7.70 -14.93
N PRO A 320 -20.31 -7.87 -16.27
CA PRO A 320 -19.62 -6.97 -17.19
C PRO A 320 -20.26 -5.57 -17.23
N PHE A 321 -21.57 -5.47 -17.01
CA PHE A 321 -22.30 -4.20 -16.94
C PHE A 321 -23.59 -4.36 -16.11
N PRO A 322 -24.20 -3.24 -15.66
CA PRO A 322 -25.41 -3.29 -14.84
C PRO A 322 -26.54 -4.11 -15.49
N GLY A 323 -27.16 -5.00 -14.71
CA GLY A 323 -28.29 -5.82 -15.17
C GLY A 323 -27.90 -7.09 -15.96
N VAL A 324 -26.61 -7.32 -16.21
CA VAL A 324 -26.10 -8.55 -16.84
C VAL A 324 -25.11 -9.28 -15.95
N SER A 325 -25.28 -10.58 -15.82
CA SER A 325 -24.33 -11.47 -15.15
C SER A 325 -24.09 -12.75 -15.93
N LEU A 326 -22.84 -13.18 -16.01
CA LEU A 326 -22.44 -14.48 -16.53
C LEU A 326 -22.07 -15.37 -15.37
N ASN A 327 -22.62 -16.58 -15.37
CA ASN A 327 -22.37 -17.60 -14.37
C ASN A 327 -21.76 -18.82 -15.05
N ALA A 328 -20.70 -19.36 -14.48
CA ALA A 328 -20.20 -20.69 -14.83
C ALA A 328 -20.12 -21.51 -13.54
N SER A 329 -20.55 -22.77 -13.59
CA SER A 329 -20.59 -23.64 -12.42
C SER A 329 -20.03 -25.02 -12.75
N GLY A 330 -19.40 -25.61 -11.76
CA GLY A 330 -18.57 -26.78 -11.92
C GLY A 330 -18.10 -27.33 -10.58
N ASN A 331 -17.05 -28.14 -10.63
CA ASN A 331 -16.40 -28.71 -9.46
C ASN A 331 -14.89 -28.47 -9.52
N ILE A 332 -14.25 -28.49 -8.36
CA ILE A 332 -12.81 -28.45 -8.17
C ILE A 332 -12.39 -29.66 -7.32
N CYS A 333 -11.37 -30.37 -7.76
CA CYS A 333 -10.80 -31.52 -7.06
C CYS A 333 -9.29 -31.34 -6.89
N LYS A 334 -8.76 -31.67 -5.70
CA LYS A 334 -7.31 -31.70 -5.46
C LYS A 334 -6.70 -32.94 -6.12
N ASN A 335 -5.53 -32.79 -6.72
CA ASN A 335 -4.74 -33.91 -7.26
C ASN A 335 -3.95 -34.57 -6.12
N GLU A 336 -3.49 -35.80 -6.32
CA GLU A 336 -2.82 -36.60 -5.27
C GLU A 336 -1.56 -35.92 -4.71
N ASP A 337 -0.86 -35.12 -5.51
CA ASP A 337 0.40 -34.46 -5.10
C ASP A 337 0.35 -32.93 -5.23
N GLY A 338 0.69 -32.26 -4.14
CA GLY A 338 1.01 -30.83 -4.07
C GLY A 338 -0.20 -29.89 -4.19
N ASN A 339 0.03 -28.74 -4.82
CA ASN A 339 -0.91 -27.63 -4.91
C ASN A 339 -1.71 -27.63 -6.22
N ASN A 340 -1.86 -28.79 -6.85
CA ASN A 340 -2.52 -28.93 -8.14
C ASN A 340 -3.98 -29.34 -7.99
N PHE A 341 -4.85 -28.71 -8.77
CA PHE A 341 -6.29 -28.91 -8.77
C PHE A 341 -6.80 -29.02 -10.20
N ASN A 342 -7.80 -29.87 -10.40
CA ASN A 342 -8.54 -29.96 -11.65
C ASN A 342 -9.91 -29.28 -11.47
N LEU A 343 -10.26 -28.40 -12.40
CA LEU A 343 -11.53 -27.69 -12.42
C LEU A 343 -12.34 -28.17 -13.62
N SER A 344 -13.55 -28.65 -13.37
CA SER A 344 -14.49 -29.06 -14.41
C SER A 344 -15.70 -28.14 -14.41
N ILE A 345 -15.89 -27.37 -15.47
CA ILE A 345 -17.06 -26.50 -15.68
C ILE A 345 -18.05 -27.22 -16.59
N ASN A 346 -19.28 -27.40 -16.11
CA ASN A 346 -20.30 -28.17 -16.82
C ASN A 346 -21.55 -27.35 -17.18
N LYS A 347 -21.76 -26.21 -16.53
CA LYS A 347 -22.93 -25.34 -16.71
C LYS A 347 -22.50 -23.89 -16.86
N GLY A 348 -23.06 -23.20 -17.85
CA GLY A 348 -22.93 -21.76 -18.02
C GLY A 348 -24.29 -21.12 -18.26
N ALA A 349 -24.48 -19.89 -17.78
CA ALA A 349 -25.66 -19.09 -18.09
C ALA A 349 -25.34 -17.60 -18.15
N ILE A 350 -25.99 -16.89 -19.07
CA ILE A 350 -26.10 -15.43 -19.06
C ILE A 350 -27.46 -15.07 -18.47
N GLN A 351 -27.47 -14.19 -17.49
CA GLN A 351 -28.68 -13.56 -16.98
C GLN A 351 -28.71 -12.11 -17.42
N ALA A 352 -29.82 -11.68 -18.02
CA ALA A 352 -30.07 -10.30 -18.44
C ALA A 352 -31.47 -9.90 -17.98
N GLY A 353 -31.53 -9.00 -16.99
CA GLY A 353 -32.78 -8.69 -16.29
C GLY A 353 -33.40 -9.94 -15.64
N GLY A 354 -34.67 -10.22 -15.95
CA GLY A 354 -35.38 -11.41 -15.46
C GLY A 354 -35.20 -12.68 -16.30
N LEU A 355 -34.45 -12.62 -17.41
CA LEU A 355 -34.30 -13.73 -18.34
C LEU A 355 -32.93 -14.42 -18.16
N GLN A 356 -32.91 -15.74 -18.33
CA GLN A 356 -31.72 -16.58 -18.27
C GLN A 356 -31.54 -17.37 -19.57
N PHE A 357 -30.36 -17.30 -20.16
CA PHE A 357 -29.98 -17.97 -21.39
C PHE A 357 -28.80 -18.92 -21.14
N PRO A 358 -28.75 -20.10 -21.76
CA PRO A 358 -27.60 -20.99 -21.64
C PRO A 358 -26.35 -20.34 -22.26
N LEU A 359 -25.21 -20.50 -21.58
CA LEU A 359 -23.89 -20.11 -22.08
C LEU A 359 -23.06 -21.37 -22.26
N ASP A 360 -22.50 -21.57 -23.45
CA ASP A 360 -21.53 -22.65 -23.65
C ASP A 360 -20.20 -22.27 -22.98
N ALA A 361 -20.08 -22.68 -21.72
CA ALA A 361 -18.93 -22.40 -20.85
C ALA A 361 -18.26 -23.69 -20.37
N ARG A 362 -18.52 -24.83 -21.03
CA ARG A 362 -17.92 -26.10 -20.62
C ARG A 362 -16.41 -26.08 -20.82
N GLY A 363 -15.67 -26.62 -19.86
CA GLY A 363 -14.21 -26.66 -19.96
C GLY A 363 -13.57 -27.35 -18.77
N GLU A 364 -12.39 -27.92 -19.02
CA GLU A 364 -11.51 -28.51 -18.02
C GLU A 364 -10.26 -27.64 -17.88
N PHE A 365 -9.84 -27.35 -16.66
CA PHE A 365 -8.70 -26.49 -16.37
C PHE A 365 -7.79 -27.11 -15.33
N ALA A 366 -6.48 -27.04 -15.58
CA ALA A 366 -5.47 -27.31 -14.57
C ALA A 366 -5.17 -26.02 -13.81
N MET A 367 -5.29 -26.07 -12.50
CA MET A 367 -4.97 -24.97 -11.60
C MET A 367 -3.87 -25.40 -10.64
N GLU A 368 -2.84 -24.57 -10.53
CA GLU A 368 -1.79 -24.69 -9.51
C GLU A 368 -1.92 -23.52 -8.53
N ILE A 369 -1.93 -23.80 -7.23
CA ILE A 369 -1.88 -22.77 -6.19
C ILE A 369 -0.42 -22.43 -5.88
N LEU A 370 0.01 -21.25 -6.30
CA LEU A 370 1.36 -20.73 -6.08
C LEU A 370 1.50 -20.12 -4.68
N TYR A 371 0.42 -19.55 -4.16
CA TYR A 371 0.37 -18.93 -2.84
C TYR A 371 -1.07 -18.86 -2.35
N ILE A 372 -1.30 -19.11 -1.07
CA ILE A 372 -2.60 -18.87 -0.44
C ILE A 372 -2.44 -18.51 1.04
N ASP A 373 -3.18 -17.51 1.49
CA ASP A 373 -3.43 -17.24 2.89
C ASP A 373 -4.93 -16.94 3.12
N ASN A 374 -5.27 -16.40 4.29
CA ASN A 374 -6.65 -16.05 4.63
C ASN A 374 -7.24 -14.92 3.77
N LYS A 375 -6.44 -14.16 3.04
CA LYS A 375 -6.86 -12.94 2.32
C LYS A 375 -6.50 -12.95 0.84
N ILE A 376 -5.37 -13.51 0.45
CA ILE A 376 -4.82 -13.47 -0.91
C ILE A 376 -4.59 -14.89 -1.40
N ARG A 377 -4.93 -15.13 -2.67
CA ARG A 377 -4.59 -16.36 -3.38
C ARG A 377 -3.96 -16.01 -4.72
N ILE A 378 -2.83 -16.64 -5.01
CA ILE A 378 -2.18 -16.61 -6.31
C ILE A 378 -2.29 -17.99 -6.92
N SER A 379 -2.92 -18.07 -8.08
CA SER A 379 -3.11 -19.31 -8.81
C SER A 379 -2.61 -19.17 -10.24
N ASN A 380 -2.08 -20.25 -10.79
CA ASN A 380 -1.78 -20.40 -12.19
C ASN A 380 -2.84 -21.30 -12.82
N ILE A 381 -3.66 -20.77 -13.73
CA ILE A 381 -4.65 -21.54 -14.48
C ILE A 381 -4.23 -21.55 -15.95
N ASN A 382 -3.92 -22.72 -16.50
CA ASN A 382 -3.50 -22.89 -17.90
C ASN A 382 -2.46 -21.83 -18.35
N GLN A 383 -1.38 -21.64 -17.57
CA GLN A 383 -0.30 -20.66 -17.81
C GLN A 383 -0.68 -19.18 -17.57
N HIS A 384 -1.85 -18.90 -17.00
CA HIS A 384 -2.28 -17.55 -16.62
C HIS A 384 -2.21 -17.38 -15.11
N LYS A 385 -1.37 -16.46 -14.64
CA LYS A 385 -1.28 -16.07 -13.22
C LYS A 385 -2.46 -15.17 -12.86
N LEU A 386 -3.15 -15.51 -11.79
CA LEU A 386 -4.30 -14.79 -11.26
C LEU A 386 -4.05 -14.44 -9.80
N VAL A 387 -4.36 -13.21 -9.41
CA VAL A 387 -4.34 -12.76 -8.01
C VAL A 387 -5.77 -12.51 -7.57
N HIS A 388 -6.18 -13.17 -6.50
CA HIS A 388 -7.50 -13.05 -5.91
C HIS A 388 -7.42 -12.53 -4.47
N VAL A 389 -8.45 -11.81 -4.04
CA VAL A 389 -8.65 -11.37 -2.66
C VAL A 389 -9.95 -11.96 -2.11
N ARG A 390 -9.92 -12.46 -0.88
CA ARG A 390 -11.08 -13.04 -0.20
C ARG A 390 -12.03 -11.94 0.28
N ILE A 391 -13.31 -12.04 -0.05
CA ILE A 391 -14.34 -11.05 0.29
C ILE A 391 -15.20 -11.49 1.49
N ALA A 392 -15.41 -12.80 1.66
CA ALA A 392 -16.16 -13.38 2.76
C ALA A 392 -15.36 -14.49 3.44
N ASN A 393 -15.35 -14.50 4.78
CA ASN A 393 -14.75 -15.58 5.56
C ASN A 393 -15.62 -16.85 5.46
N ARG A 394 -15.01 -18.01 5.76
CA ARG A 394 -15.67 -19.32 5.84
C ARG A 394 -16.98 -19.19 6.62
N THR A 395 -18.11 -19.50 5.99
CA THR A 395 -19.40 -19.70 6.66
C THR A 395 -19.47 -21.09 7.25
#